data_AF-A0A0B2UJD5-F1
#
_entry.id   AF-A0A0B2UJD5-F1
#
_cell.length_a   1.000
_cell.length_b   1.000
_cell.length_c   1.000
_cell.angle_alpha   90.00
_cell.angle_beta   90.00
_cell.angle_gamma   90.00
#
_symmetry.space_group_name_H-M   'P 1'
#
loop_
_entity.id
_entity.type
_entity.pdbx_description
1 polymer ?
#
loop_
_entity_poly.entity_id
_entity_poly.type
_entity_poly.pdbx_seq_one_letter_code
_entity_poly.pdbx_strand_id
1 'polypeptide(L)'
;MEEETEFFGFVPASFISELQMEIENALNDGIAKLCEIRRGKMQRVSEVLLESFRKNYFIFSNFVLRNIVCFPDGFEMERKASEDVVVADMQQITDELMQSFLEEEMLRDEMNCLREDLEIEEYRKEMFEKILKCSEPVNDLVDNARATRDELEGIKQLQSRLRVFGAGEDDGFSRLLEYREIKSSFAKKERDDLLKIGNIDVFAMINESINKCDV
;
A
#
# COMPACT_ATOMS: atom_id res chain seq x y z
N MET A 1 17.03 52.68 -29.91
CA MET A 1 16.91 51.60 -28.91
C MET A 1 16.07 50.42 -29.39
N GLU A 2 14.97 50.62 -30.14
CA GLU A 2 14.20 49.50 -30.69
C GLU A 2 15.01 48.69 -31.70
N GLU A 3 15.72 49.35 -32.62
CA GLU A 3 16.61 48.68 -33.60
C GLU A 3 17.74 47.89 -32.94
N GLU A 4 18.36 48.44 -31.88
CA GLU A 4 19.37 47.73 -31.11
C GLU A 4 18.75 46.51 -30.40
N THR A 5 17.53 46.64 -29.87
CA THR A 5 16.83 45.54 -29.21
C THR A 5 16.51 44.42 -30.21
N GLU A 6 16.07 44.77 -31.41
CA GLU A 6 15.82 43.85 -32.52
C GLU A 6 17.12 43.14 -32.96
N PHE A 7 18.21 43.90 -33.14
CA PHE A 7 19.49 43.37 -33.58
C PHE A 7 20.15 42.44 -32.55
N PHE A 8 20.17 42.84 -31.27
CA PHE A 8 20.80 42.06 -30.21
C PHE A 8 19.90 40.94 -29.69
N GLY A 9 18.59 40.99 -29.93
CA GLY A 9 17.62 40.02 -29.44
C GLY A 9 17.36 40.09 -27.94
N PHE A 10 17.80 41.15 -27.27
CA PHE A 10 17.56 41.42 -25.86
C PHE A 10 17.53 42.93 -25.61
N VAL A 11 16.87 43.34 -24.52
CA VAL A 11 16.83 44.74 -24.10
C VAL A 11 18.14 45.09 -23.38
N PRO A 12 18.98 46.00 -23.90
CA PRO A 12 20.31 46.25 -23.35
C PRO A 12 20.31 46.70 -21.88
N ALA A 13 19.33 47.51 -21.48
CA ALA A 13 19.19 47.94 -20.09
C ALA A 13 18.88 46.78 -19.13
N SER A 14 18.02 45.84 -19.56
CA SER A 14 17.67 44.65 -18.77
C SER A 14 18.87 43.73 -18.61
N PHE A 15 19.61 43.47 -19.70
CA PHE A 15 20.83 42.65 -19.65
C PHE A 15 21.86 43.19 -18.66
N ILE A 16 22.08 44.52 -18.64
CA ILE A 16 23.05 45.14 -17.72
C ILE A 16 22.55 45.10 -16.27
N SER A 17 21.24 45.23 -16.04
CA SER A 17 20.67 45.08 -14.70
C SER A 17 20.80 43.66 -14.17
N GLU A 18 20.55 42.66 -15.02
CA GLU A 18 20.72 41.24 -14.68
C GLU A 18 22.18 40.92 -14.37
N LEU A 19 23.10 41.39 -15.22
CA LEU A 19 24.54 41.21 -14.99
C LEU A 19 25.01 41.88 -13.70
N GLN A 20 24.48 43.07 -13.36
CA GLN A 20 24.77 43.72 -12.08
C GLN A 20 24.34 42.84 -10.92
N MET A 21 23.11 42.33 -10.97
CA MET A 21 22.52 41.51 -9.90
C MET A 21 23.33 40.23 -9.69
N GLU A 22 23.70 39.51 -10.76
CA GLU A 22 24.49 38.28 -10.67
C GLU A 22 25.88 38.53 -10.06
N ILE A 23 26.55 39.62 -10.44
CA ILE A 23 27.86 39.96 -9.88
C ILE A 23 27.73 40.41 -8.41
N GLU A 24 26.70 41.21 -8.07
CA GLU A 24 26.43 41.58 -6.67
C GLU A 24 26.18 40.34 -5.80
N ASN A 25 25.42 39.37 -6.30
CA ASN A 25 25.15 38.11 -5.61
C ASN A 25 26.45 37.31 -5.38
N ALA A 26 27.27 37.13 -6.42
CA ALA A 26 28.55 36.44 -6.30
C ALA A 26 29.52 37.14 -5.33
N LEU A 27 29.51 38.48 -5.31
CA LEU A 27 30.32 39.27 -4.39
C LEU A 27 29.83 39.13 -2.95
N ASN A 28 28.51 39.16 -2.73
CA ASN A 28 27.89 38.94 -1.41
C ASN A 28 28.18 37.54 -0.87
N ASP A 29 28.10 36.51 -1.70
CA ASP A 29 28.44 35.13 -1.34
C ASP A 29 29.92 35.00 -0.94
N GLY A 30 30.82 35.64 -1.69
CA GLY A 30 32.24 35.69 -1.37
C GLY A 30 32.52 36.39 -0.03
N ILE A 31 31.85 37.52 0.20
CA ILE A 31 31.92 38.27 1.47
C ILE A 31 31.41 37.39 2.63
N ALA A 32 30.27 36.72 2.48
CA ALA A 32 29.69 35.87 3.52
C ALA A 32 30.68 34.78 3.96
N LYS A 33 31.29 34.08 3.00
CA LYS A 33 32.32 33.06 3.26
C LYS A 33 33.55 33.64 3.99
N LEU A 34 33.97 34.85 3.65
CA LEU A 34 35.10 35.51 4.34
C LEU A 34 34.75 35.98 5.75
N CYS A 35 33.50 36.42 5.97
CA CYS A 35 32.97 36.80 7.28
C CYS A 35 32.92 35.62 8.25
N GLU A 36 32.58 34.41 7.76
CA GLU A 36 32.61 33.17 8.55
C GLU A 36 34.04 32.86 9.06
N ILE A 37 35.04 33.11 8.23
CA ILE A 37 36.46 32.82 8.53
C ILE A 37 37.06 33.88 9.50
N ARG A 38 36.70 35.15 9.37
CA ARG A 38 37.24 36.27 10.17
C ARG A 38 36.12 37.04 10.90
N ARG A 39 35.66 36.48 12.03
CA ARG A 39 34.66 37.12 12.91
C ARG A 39 35.14 38.50 13.39
N GLY A 40 34.48 39.57 12.95
CA GLY A 40 34.41 40.84 13.69
C GLY A 40 34.93 42.12 13.01
N LYS A 41 35.62 42.07 11.86
CA LYS A 41 36.09 43.30 11.15
C LYS A 41 35.65 43.43 9.70
N MET A 42 35.01 42.41 9.15
CA MET A 42 34.75 42.32 7.71
C MET A 42 33.49 43.10 7.26
N GLN A 43 32.57 43.41 8.19
CA GLN A 43 31.28 44.04 7.86
C GLN A 43 31.39 45.48 7.33
N ARG A 44 32.32 46.29 7.85
CA ARG A 44 32.60 47.62 7.30
C ARG A 44 33.30 47.56 5.94
N VAL A 45 34.16 46.56 5.76
CA VAL A 45 34.88 46.36 4.49
C VAL A 45 33.91 45.90 3.40
N SER A 46 32.93 45.07 3.74
CA SER A 46 31.89 44.63 2.80
C SER A 46 31.00 45.77 2.33
N GLU A 47 30.59 46.67 3.23
CA GLU A 47 29.77 47.85 2.87
C GLU A 47 30.53 48.76 1.89
N VAL A 48 31.79 49.08 2.19
CA VAL A 48 32.63 49.92 1.32
C VAL A 48 32.90 49.23 -0.03
N LEU A 49 33.10 47.91 -0.03
CA LEU A 49 33.34 47.14 -1.25
C LEU A 49 32.11 47.13 -2.16
N LEU A 50 30.91 46.90 -1.60
CA LEU A 50 29.65 46.92 -2.35
C LEU A 50 29.33 48.31 -2.89
N GLU A 51 29.55 49.36 -2.10
CA GLU A 51 29.34 50.73 -2.54
C GLU A 51 30.31 51.12 -3.67
N SER A 52 31.59 50.74 -3.53
CA SER A 52 32.60 50.92 -4.57
C SER A 52 32.26 50.14 -5.84
N PHE A 53 31.81 48.89 -5.70
CA PHE A 53 31.35 48.07 -6.82
C PHE A 53 30.20 48.76 -7.55
N ARG A 54 29.13 49.16 -6.85
CA ARG A 54 27.97 49.82 -7.46
C ARG A 54 28.34 51.08 -8.21
N LYS A 55 29.23 51.89 -7.64
CA LYS A 55 29.72 53.11 -8.30
C LYS A 55 30.49 52.79 -9.58
N ASN A 56 31.40 51.82 -9.54
CA ASN A 56 32.17 51.42 -10.71
C ASN A 56 31.28 50.75 -11.77
N TYR A 57 30.32 49.95 -11.33
CA TYR A 57 29.36 49.28 -12.20
C TYR A 57 28.45 50.30 -12.90
N PHE A 58 28.05 51.37 -12.22
CA PHE A 58 27.30 52.45 -12.86
C PHE A 58 28.08 53.10 -14.01
N ILE A 59 29.39 53.32 -13.84
CA ILE A 59 30.25 53.86 -14.90
C ILE A 59 30.36 52.85 -16.05
N PHE A 60 30.59 51.58 -15.72
CA PHE A 60 30.64 50.49 -16.68
C PHE A 60 29.33 50.37 -17.47
N SER A 61 28.19 50.33 -16.80
CA SER A 61 26.85 50.28 -17.39
C SER A 61 26.65 51.39 -18.42
N ASN A 62 26.95 52.63 -18.04
CA ASN A 62 26.87 53.76 -18.97
C ASN A 62 27.83 53.63 -20.16
N PHE A 63 29.03 53.10 -19.94
CA PHE A 63 29.98 52.87 -21.02
C PHE A 63 29.44 51.82 -22.01
N VAL A 64 28.96 50.68 -21.51
CA VAL A 64 28.41 49.60 -22.33
C VAL A 64 27.21 50.11 -23.13
N LEU A 65 26.24 50.72 -22.45
CA LEU A 65 25.01 51.23 -23.06
C LEU A 65 25.24 52.30 -24.12
N ARG A 66 26.36 53.04 -24.07
CA ARG A 66 26.65 54.09 -25.05
C ARG A 66 27.63 53.68 -26.15
N ASN A 67 28.50 52.71 -25.90
CA ASN A 67 29.63 52.42 -26.79
C ASN A 67 29.67 50.98 -27.31
N ILE A 68 28.99 50.03 -26.66
CA ILE A 68 29.03 48.62 -27.04
C ILE A 68 27.70 48.17 -27.63
N VAL A 69 26.60 48.45 -26.92
CA VAL A 69 25.24 48.01 -27.29
C VAL A 69 24.38 49.15 -27.85
N CYS A 70 25.02 50.19 -28.36
CA CYS A 70 24.40 51.30 -29.07
C CYS A 70 25.01 51.40 -30.46
N PHE A 71 24.18 51.67 -31.46
CA PHE A 71 24.69 51.94 -32.79
C PHE A 71 25.32 53.35 -32.87
N PRO A 72 26.36 53.54 -33.71
CA PRO A 72 26.88 54.86 -34.01
C PRO A 72 25.82 55.74 -34.68
N ASP A 73 25.91 57.05 -34.48
CA ASP A 73 25.06 58.01 -35.19
C ASP A 73 25.20 57.85 -36.71
N GLY A 74 24.09 57.59 -37.40
CA GLY A 74 24.05 57.37 -38.85
C GLY A 74 24.28 55.93 -39.30
N PHE A 75 24.38 54.97 -38.37
CA PHE A 75 24.26 53.56 -38.70
C PHE A 75 22.81 53.23 -39.03
N GLU A 76 22.57 52.74 -40.24
CA GLU A 76 21.27 52.21 -40.64
C GLU A 76 21.36 50.68 -40.62
N MET A 77 20.51 50.04 -39.83
CA MET A 77 20.42 48.59 -39.81
C MET A 77 19.84 48.10 -41.14
N GLU A 78 20.68 47.56 -42.02
CA GLU A 78 20.22 46.86 -43.22
C GLU A 78 19.49 45.58 -42.79
N ARG A 79 18.17 45.66 -42.66
CA ARG A 79 17.32 44.47 -42.51
C ARG A 79 17.60 43.56 -43.69
N LYS A 80 18.00 42.32 -43.43
CA LYS A 80 18.06 41.30 -44.49
C LYS A 80 16.66 41.22 -45.10
N ALA A 81 16.56 41.35 -46.42
CA ALA A 81 15.34 41.14 -47.19
C ALA A 81 14.91 39.65 -47.20
N SER A 82 14.83 39.04 -46.02
CA SER A 82 14.38 37.69 -45.77
C SER A 82 13.29 37.63 -44.71
N GLU A 83 12.64 38.76 -44.43
CA GLU A 83 11.33 38.75 -43.80
C GLU A 83 10.35 39.22 -44.85
N ASP A 84 9.78 38.24 -45.57
CA ASP A 84 8.37 38.37 -45.91
C ASP A 84 7.69 38.84 -44.63
N VAL A 85 7.06 40.01 -44.65
CA VAL A 85 6.09 40.36 -43.61
C VAL A 85 5.05 39.26 -43.73
N VAL A 86 5.22 38.19 -42.95
CA VAL A 86 4.19 37.22 -42.73
C VAL A 86 3.11 38.07 -42.09
N VAL A 87 2.08 38.40 -42.88
CA VAL A 87 0.81 38.87 -42.34
C VAL A 87 0.28 37.65 -41.59
N ALA A 88 0.85 37.43 -40.41
CA ALA A 88 0.38 36.47 -39.47
C ALA A 88 -1.00 36.98 -39.13
N ASP A 89 -2.01 36.28 -39.62
CA ASP A 89 -3.38 36.57 -39.28
C ASP A 89 -3.50 36.34 -37.78
N MET A 90 -3.32 37.40 -37.01
CA MET A 90 -3.38 37.36 -35.55
C MET A 90 -4.73 36.83 -35.11
N GLN A 91 -5.78 37.03 -35.90
CA GLN A 91 -7.10 36.45 -35.63
C GLN A 91 -7.06 34.93 -35.73
N GLN A 92 -6.48 34.39 -36.81
CA GLN A 92 -6.31 32.95 -36.98
C GLN A 92 -5.48 32.33 -35.84
N ILE A 93 -4.37 32.96 -35.45
CA ILE A 93 -3.54 32.46 -34.35
C ILE A 93 -4.31 32.48 -33.02
N THR A 94 -5.12 33.52 -32.79
CA THR A 94 -5.93 33.63 -31.57
C THR A 94 -7.05 32.60 -31.55
N ASP A 95 -7.65 32.32 -32.71
CA ASP A 95 -8.71 31.32 -32.87
C ASP A 95 -8.16 29.89 -32.70
N GLU A 96 -6.99 29.60 -33.29
CA GLU A 96 -6.26 28.33 -33.10
C GLU A 96 -5.87 28.12 -31.62
N LEU A 97 -5.42 29.19 -30.95
CA LEU A 97 -5.08 29.15 -29.54
C LEU A 97 -6.32 28.90 -28.67
N MET A 98 -7.44 29.57 -28.94
CA MET A 98 -8.72 29.32 -28.25
C MET A 98 -9.20 27.89 -28.46
N GLN A 99 -9.07 27.37 -29.68
CA GLN A 99 -9.46 26.00 -30.00
C GLN A 99 -8.61 24.99 -29.25
N SER A 100 -7.29 25.23 -29.14
CA SER A 100 -6.40 24.39 -28.32
C SER A 100 -6.77 24.42 -26.84
N PHE A 101 -7.18 25.58 -26.29
CA PHE A 101 -7.61 25.66 -24.89
C PHE A 101 -8.91 24.88 -24.62
N LEU A 102 -9.88 24.97 -25.53
CA LEU A 102 -11.12 24.18 -25.44
C LEU A 102 -10.84 22.67 -25.52
N GLU A 103 -9.93 22.27 -26.40
CA GLU A 103 -9.51 20.87 -26.52
C GLU A 103 -8.78 20.39 -25.26
N GLU A 104 -7.92 21.21 -24.67
CA GLU A 104 -7.26 20.89 -23.40
C GLU A 104 -8.26 20.71 -22.26
N GLU A 105 -9.27 21.59 -22.17
CA GLU A 105 -10.32 21.50 -21.16
C GLU A 105 -11.15 20.22 -21.33
N MET A 106 -11.56 19.90 -22.56
CA MET A 106 -12.27 18.66 -22.86
C MET A 106 -11.47 17.41 -22.50
N LEU A 107 -10.19 17.36 -22.88
CA LEU A 107 -9.32 16.24 -22.56
C LEU A 107 -9.10 16.10 -21.04
N ARG A 108 -9.04 17.22 -20.33
CA ARG A 108 -8.91 17.23 -18.87
C ARG A 108 -10.16 16.66 -18.20
N ASP A 109 -11.34 17.01 -18.69
CA ASP A 109 -12.61 16.45 -18.21
C ASP A 109 -12.72 14.96 -18.50
N GLU A 110 -12.35 14.53 -19.71
CA GLU A 110 -12.31 13.11 -20.08
C GLU A 110 -11.34 12.32 -19.19
N MET A 111 -10.15 12.87 -18.90
CA MET A 111 -9.21 12.26 -17.95
C MET A 111 -9.79 12.11 -16.54
N ASN A 112 -10.58 13.08 -16.08
CA ASN A 112 -11.21 13.00 -14.76
C ASN A 112 -12.28 11.90 -14.73
N CYS A 113 -13.14 11.83 -15.76
CA CYS A 113 -14.14 10.76 -15.86
C CYS A 113 -13.48 9.37 -15.91
N LEU A 114 -12.42 9.20 -16.71
CA LEU A 114 -11.70 7.92 -16.79
C LEU A 114 -11.04 7.53 -15.46
N ARG A 115 -10.57 8.50 -14.66
CA ARG A 115 -10.03 8.23 -13.32
C ARG A 115 -11.10 7.76 -12.35
N GLU A 116 -12.28 8.36 -12.38
CA GLU A 116 -13.42 7.92 -11.57
C GLU A 116 -13.85 6.50 -11.95
N ASP A 117 -13.95 6.21 -13.25
CA ASP A 117 -14.27 4.87 -13.74
C ASP A 117 -13.23 3.83 -13.30
N LEU A 118 -11.94 4.18 -13.36
CA LEU A 118 -10.85 3.32 -12.91
C LEU A 118 -10.99 3.00 -11.41
N GLU A 119 -11.28 3.99 -10.58
CA GLU A 119 -11.47 3.81 -9.13
C GLU A 119 -12.64 2.87 -8.82
N ILE A 120 -13.74 2.98 -9.57
CA ILE A 120 -14.90 2.08 -9.45
C ILE A 120 -14.51 0.64 -9.82
N GLU A 121 -13.76 0.44 -10.91
CA GLU A 121 -13.33 -0.89 -11.33
C GLU A 121 -12.29 -1.51 -10.39
N GLU A 122 -11.38 -0.71 -9.81
CA GLU A 122 -10.47 -1.17 -8.77
C GLU A 122 -11.24 -1.64 -7.53
N TYR A 123 -12.24 -0.87 -7.09
CA TYR A 123 -13.11 -1.25 -5.99
C TYR A 123 -13.86 -2.56 -6.27
N ARG A 124 -14.40 -2.72 -7.49
CA ARG A 124 -15.08 -3.95 -7.91
C ARG A 124 -14.14 -5.15 -7.90
N LYS A 125 -12.92 -4.98 -8.42
CA LYS A 125 -11.89 -6.01 -8.39
C LYS A 125 -11.58 -6.45 -6.96
N GLU A 126 -11.35 -5.49 -6.05
CA GLU A 126 -11.08 -5.80 -4.63
C GLU A 126 -12.25 -6.58 -4.00
N MET A 127 -13.49 -6.21 -4.31
CA MET A 127 -14.67 -6.94 -3.85
C MET A 127 -14.73 -8.37 -4.38
N PHE A 128 -14.45 -8.58 -5.67
CA PHE A 128 -14.42 -9.92 -6.25
C PHE A 128 -13.29 -10.78 -5.66
N GLU A 129 -12.12 -10.20 -5.40
CA GLU A 129 -11.02 -10.91 -4.72
C GLU A 129 -11.41 -11.34 -3.30
N LYS A 130 -12.11 -10.49 -2.55
CA LYS A 130 -12.65 -10.86 -1.22
C LYS A 130 -13.65 -12.01 -1.31
N ILE A 131 -14.57 -11.95 -2.27
CA ILE A 131 -15.55 -13.04 -2.50
C ILE A 131 -14.83 -14.33 -2.85
N LEU A 132 -13.84 -14.28 -3.74
CA LEU A 132 -13.07 -15.43 -4.15
C LEU A 132 -12.32 -16.05 -2.96
N LYS A 133 -11.70 -15.22 -2.11
CA LYS A 133 -11.06 -15.68 -0.88
C LYS A 133 -12.03 -16.34 0.10
N CYS A 134 -13.27 -15.87 0.15
CA CYS A 134 -14.33 -16.50 0.94
C CYS A 134 -14.89 -17.78 0.31
N SER A 135 -14.61 -18.06 -0.97
CA SER A 135 -15.16 -19.23 -1.66
C SER A 135 -14.53 -20.56 -1.20
N GLU A 136 -13.22 -20.56 -0.92
CA GLU A 136 -12.50 -21.75 -0.40
C GLU A 136 -13.11 -22.28 0.91
N PRO A 137 -13.25 -21.48 1.99
CA PRO A 137 -13.83 -21.97 3.24
C PRO A 137 -15.31 -22.35 3.11
N VAL A 138 -16.05 -21.75 2.17
CA VAL A 138 -17.45 -22.14 1.89
C VAL A 138 -17.50 -23.50 1.20
N ASN A 139 -16.61 -23.77 0.24
CA ASN A 139 -16.52 -25.08 -0.41
C ASN A 139 -16.12 -26.16 0.61
N ASP A 140 -15.13 -25.88 1.46
CA ASP A 140 -14.74 -26.79 2.54
C ASP A 140 -15.90 -27.08 3.50
N LEU A 141 -16.68 -26.05 3.84
CA LEU A 141 -17.87 -26.22 4.69
C LEU A 141 -18.94 -27.09 4.00
N VAL A 142 -19.16 -26.91 2.70
CA VAL A 142 -20.11 -27.71 1.92
C VAL A 142 -19.67 -29.17 1.85
N ASP A 143 -18.39 -29.44 1.62
CA ASP A 143 -17.86 -30.79 1.55
C ASP A 143 -17.91 -31.48 2.92
N ASN A 144 -17.57 -30.77 4.00
CA ASN A 144 -17.71 -31.27 5.36
C ASN A 144 -19.18 -31.57 5.71
N ALA A 145 -20.11 -30.69 5.34
CA ALA A 145 -21.54 -30.91 5.58
C ALA A 145 -22.06 -32.14 4.81
N ARG A 146 -21.57 -32.41 3.60
CA ARG A 146 -21.87 -33.66 2.87
C ARG A 146 -21.31 -34.87 3.59
N ALA A 147 -20.06 -34.84 4.03
CA ALA A 147 -19.45 -35.95 4.76
C ALA A 147 -20.24 -36.28 6.04
N THR A 148 -20.60 -35.26 6.84
CA THR A 148 -21.42 -35.45 8.05
C THR A 148 -22.82 -35.99 7.73
N ARG A 149 -23.43 -35.56 6.61
CA ARG A 149 -24.71 -36.11 6.17
C ARG A 149 -24.58 -37.59 5.82
N ASP A 150 -23.56 -37.97 5.08
CA ASP A 150 -23.33 -39.36 4.67
C ASP A 150 -23.06 -40.27 5.88
N GLU A 151 -22.29 -39.78 6.86
CA GLU A 151 -22.11 -40.47 8.14
C GLU A 151 -23.43 -40.66 8.88
N LEU A 152 -24.27 -39.61 8.94
CA LEU A 152 -25.58 -39.67 9.59
C LEU A 152 -26.53 -40.65 8.88
N GLU A 153 -26.49 -40.70 7.55
CA GLU A 153 -27.20 -41.69 6.73
C GLU A 153 -26.72 -43.12 7.08
N GLY A 154 -25.40 -43.31 7.20
CA GLY A 154 -24.79 -44.57 7.63
C GLY A 154 -25.22 -44.99 9.04
N ILE A 155 -25.25 -44.05 9.99
CA ILE A 155 -25.74 -44.30 11.36
C ILE A 155 -27.22 -44.67 11.35
N LYS A 156 -28.05 -43.99 10.54
CA LYS A 156 -29.47 -44.34 10.39
C LYS A 156 -29.67 -45.74 9.82
N GLN A 157 -28.84 -46.14 8.85
CA GLN A 157 -28.86 -47.50 8.30
C GLN A 157 -28.39 -48.55 9.32
N LEU A 158 -27.36 -48.25 10.12
CA LEU A 158 -26.93 -49.10 11.23
C LEU A 158 -28.04 -49.23 12.28
N GLN A 159 -28.68 -48.12 12.65
CA GLN A 159 -29.80 -48.11 13.59
C GLN A 159 -30.99 -48.91 13.07
N SER A 160 -31.34 -48.78 11.79
CA SER A 160 -32.43 -49.56 11.19
C SER A 160 -32.08 -51.05 11.15
N ARG A 161 -30.83 -51.42 10.82
CA ARG A 161 -30.35 -52.81 10.91
C ARG A 161 -30.41 -53.33 12.35
N LEU A 162 -29.94 -52.56 13.34
CA LEU A 162 -30.02 -52.93 14.75
C LEU A 162 -31.46 -53.08 15.24
N ARG A 163 -32.38 -52.22 14.79
CA ARG A 163 -33.82 -52.39 15.07
C ARG A 163 -34.40 -53.63 14.41
N VAL A 164 -33.96 -54.00 13.21
CA VAL A 164 -34.36 -55.26 12.57
C VAL A 164 -33.79 -56.47 13.32
N PHE A 165 -32.57 -56.40 13.84
CA PHE A 165 -32.00 -57.42 14.72
C PHE A 165 -32.72 -57.51 16.08
N GLY A 166 -33.17 -56.38 16.64
CA GLY A 166 -33.95 -56.34 17.89
C GLY A 166 -35.46 -56.56 17.72
N ALA A 167 -35.97 -56.68 16.49
CA ALA A 167 -37.37 -56.95 16.18
C ALA A 167 -37.63 -58.42 15.78
N GLY A 168 -36.58 -59.22 15.58
CA GLY A 168 -36.69 -60.67 15.66
C GLY A 168 -36.64 -61.06 17.13
N GLU A 169 -37.59 -61.88 17.59
CA GLU A 169 -37.68 -62.38 18.97
C GLU A 169 -36.29 -62.79 19.51
N ASP A 170 -35.71 -61.93 20.35
CA ASP A 170 -34.37 -62.09 20.89
C ASP A 170 -34.38 -63.01 22.12
N ASP A 171 -34.83 -64.24 21.89
CA ASP A 171 -34.76 -65.35 22.84
C ASP A 171 -33.28 -65.65 23.18
N GLY A 172 -32.35 -65.35 22.27
CA GLY A 172 -30.91 -65.51 22.46
C GLY A 172 -30.31 -64.55 23.49
N PHE A 173 -30.59 -63.24 23.38
CA PHE A 173 -30.10 -62.24 24.34
C PHE A 173 -30.80 -62.36 25.69
N SER A 174 -32.09 -62.68 25.70
CA SER A 174 -32.82 -62.96 26.95
C SER A 174 -32.22 -64.15 27.68
N ARG A 175 -31.93 -65.26 26.98
CA ARG A 175 -31.20 -66.41 27.56
C ARG A 175 -29.79 -66.07 28.02
N LEU A 176 -29.08 -65.17 27.35
CA LEU A 176 -27.75 -64.74 27.79
C LEU A 176 -27.81 -63.90 29.06
N LEU A 177 -28.84 -63.05 29.21
CA LEU A 177 -29.10 -62.31 30.45
C LEU A 177 -29.50 -63.26 31.58
N GLU A 178 -30.41 -64.20 31.33
CA GLU A 178 -30.79 -65.23 32.30
C GLU A 178 -29.58 -66.08 32.71
N TYR A 179 -28.74 -66.51 31.77
CA TYR A 179 -27.53 -67.27 32.06
C TYR A 179 -26.53 -66.46 32.90
N ARG A 180 -26.42 -65.15 32.65
CA ARG A 180 -25.58 -64.24 33.45
C ARG A 180 -26.12 -64.11 34.88
N GLU A 181 -27.43 -63.95 35.04
CA GLU A 181 -28.08 -63.85 36.36
C GLU A 181 -28.01 -65.16 37.14
N ILE A 182 -28.20 -66.30 36.46
CA ILE A 182 -28.03 -67.64 37.05
C ILE A 182 -26.59 -67.82 37.49
N LYS A 183 -25.59 -67.49 36.66
CA LYS A 183 -24.18 -67.62 37.04
C LYS A 183 -23.81 -66.72 38.21
N SER A 184 -24.34 -65.50 38.26
CA SER A 184 -24.12 -64.58 39.38
C SER A 184 -24.76 -65.08 40.68
N SER A 185 -25.99 -65.58 40.62
CA SER A 185 -26.68 -66.12 41.80
C SER A 185 -26.04 -67.42 42.29
N PHE A 186 -25.54 -68.27 41.38
CA PHE A 186 -24.80 -69.48 41.73
C PHE A 186 -23.47 -69.15 42.40
N ALA A 187 -22.68 -68.22 41.85
CA ALA A 187 -21.42 -67.79 42.46
C ALA A 187 -21.62 -67.17 43.85
N LYS A 188 -22.72 -66.41 44.04
CA LYS A 188 -23.06 -65.83 45.34
C LYS A 188 -23.46 -66.91 46.35
N LYS A 189 -24.25 -67.89 45.92
CA LYS A 189 -24.66 -69.02 46.77
C LYS A 189 -23.48 -69.92 47.14
N GLU A 190 -22.63 -70.26 46.18
CA GLU A 190 -21.41 -71.04 46.41
C GLU A 190 -20.47 -70.33 47.39
N ARG A 191 -20.27 -69.02 47.24
CA ARG A 191 -19.53 -68.20 48.21
C ARG A 191 -20.16 -68.27 49.61
N ASP A 192 -21.47 -68.11 49.71
CA ASP A 192 -22.17 -68.09 51.00
C ASP A 192 -22.19 -69.48 51.67
N ASP A 193 -22.21 -70.56 50.89
CA ASP A 193 -22.11 -71.94 51.40
C ASP A 193 -20.67 -72.28 51.84
N LEU A 194 -19.66 -71.82 51.11
CA LEU A 194 -18.26 -71.92 51.52
C LEU A 194 -17.99 -71.16 52.83
N LEU A 195 -18.58 -69.98 53.00
CA LEU A 195 -18.49 -69.20 54.24
C LEU A 195 -19.18 -69.89 55.44
N LYS A 196 -20.20 -70.73 55.20
CA LYS A 196 -20.87 -71.51 56.26
C LYS A 196 -20.10 -72.74 56.69
N ILE A 197 -19.37 -73.37 55.77
CA ILE A 197 -18.64 -74.62 56.03
C ILE A 197 -17.21 -74.33 56.51
N GLY A 198 -16.60 -73.22 56.07
CA GLY A 198 -15.22 -72.93 56.42
C GLY A 198 -15.07 -72.33 57.82
N ASN A 199 -14.13 -72.89 58.57
CA ASN A 199 -13.69 -72.35 59.84
C ASN A 199 -13.06 -70.96 59.61
N ILE A 200 -13.50 -69.95 60.38
CA ILE A 200 -13.15 -68.53 60.19
C ILE A 200 -11.64 -68.29 60.09
N ASP A 201 -10.85 -69.12 60.77
CA ASP A 201 -9.38 -69.03 60.80
C ASP A 201 -8.72 -69.40 59.45
N VAL A 202 -9.35 -70.25 58.63
CA VAL A 202 -8.80 -70.66 57.32
C VAL A 202 -9.02 -69.58 56.25
N PHE A 203 -10.16 -68.87 56.30
CA PHE A 203 -10.41 -67.75 55.40
C PHE A 203 -9.55 -66.52 55.73
N ALA A 204 -9.24 -66.29 57.01
CA ALA A 204 -8.30 -65.24 57.42
C ALA A 204 -6.88 -65.50 56.88
N MET A 205 -6.40 -66.74 56.91
CA MET A 205 -5.09 -67.12 56.33
C MET A 205 -5.05 -66.96 54.80
N ILE A 206 -6.14 -67.27 54.08
CA ILE A 206 -6.19 -67.11 52.61
C ILE A 206 -6.19 -65.63 52.22
N ASN A 207 -6.90 -64.77 52.95
CA ASN A 207 -6.95 -63.34 52.66
C ASN A 207 -5.62 -62.63 52.95
N GLU A 208 -4.86 -63.07 53.97
CA GLU A 208 -3.48 -62.60 54.19
C GLU A 208 -2.51 -63.12 53.12
N SER A 209 -2.78 -64.27 52.50
CA SER A 209 -1.95 -64.85 51.44
C SER A 209 -2.16 -64.15 50.08
N ILE A 210 -3.41 -63.74 49.78
CA ILE A 210 -3.73 -63.02 48.54
C ILE A 210 -3.16 -61.59 48.59
N ASN A 211 -3.23 -60.89 49.73
CA ASN A 211 -2.64 -59.56 49.88
C ASN A 211 -1.10 -59.53 49.92
N LYS A 212 -0.43 -60.70 49.95
CA LYS A 212 1.04 -60.83 49.83
C LYS A 212 1.53 -61.24 48.44
N CYS A 213 0.63 -61.53 47.51
CA CYS A 213 0.97 -61.88 46.12
C CYS A 213 0.73 -60.73 45.10
N ASP A 214 0.29 -59.55 45.55
CA ASP A 214 0.25 -58.32 44.74
C ASP A 214 1.50 -57.45 44.97
N VAL A 215 2.68 -58.02 44.67
CA VAL A 215 3.92 -57.30 44.30
C VAL A 215 4.44 -57.90 43.00
#